data_AF-A0A6H5JCG7-F1
#
_entry.id   AF-A0A6H5JCG7-F1
#
_cell.length_a   1.000
_cell.length_b   1.000
_cell.length_c   1.000
_cell.angle_alpha   90.00
_cell.angle_beta   90.00
_cell.angle_gamma   90.00
#
_symmetry.space_group_name_H-M   'P 1'
#
loop_
_entity.id
_entity.type
_entity.pdbx_description
1 polymer ?
#
loop_
_entity_poly.entity_id
_entity_poly.type
_entity_poly.pdbx_seq_one_letter_code
_entity_poly.pdbx_strand_id
1 'polypeptide(L)'
;MDVTNDPLLDERSRDAPTLLPSLQNLLQLSHSGDTDDQVQAAMGISAMVKRVRIEPSSFGPLCHTLSRLVASEHQAVVAYSARSIKILVVDDALRPQAAAAGIPSVLATALKVREGDTACLREILGALQTLCYDMETVLSVITTGALESVLELLSTSNLELKILSMAIAANVLSFSDSLLTAHEECIDAFRDRMEALLDPVKSHRSNDMERDVALAALANACGHRVLAERAMYLGAIELLRKVLKNSRNRILDVARTNVVSASLTRLERHGFIAGGDVEAGGGSGEGSGGGLDDDSLRFYRFKWDTHRFISDWAPESSAQARRKWTRFLVHAAPLYGLFFFPFLLLVYFLA
;
A
#
# COMPACT_ATOMS: atom_id res chain seq x y z
N MET A 1 1.82 43.44 28.96
CA MET A 1 0.78 42.39 28.94
C MET A 1 1.06 41.50 27.76
N ASP A 2 0.80 40.23 27.96
CA ASP A 2 1.61 39.10 27.51
C ASP A 2 0.88 38.28 26.43
N VAL A 3 1.62 37.36 25.81
CA VAL A 3 1.18 36.20 24.99
C VAL A 3 0.59 36.54 23.61
N THR A 4 1.21 36.21 22.46
CA THR A 4 1.44 34.83 21.99
C THR A 4 2.48 34.83 20.85
N ASN A 5 3.68 34.34 21.16
CA ASN A 5 4.61 33.80 20.17
C ASN A 5 4.16 32.37 19.87
N ASP A 6 3.62 32.12 18.67
CA ASP A 6 3.54 30.77 18.12
C ASP A 6 4.90 30.44 17.47
N PRO A 7 5.64 29.42 17.94
CA PRO A 7 6.82 28.98 17.23
C PRO A 7 6.40 28.19 15.98
N LEU A 8 6.57 28.84 14.84
CA LEU A 8 6.72 28.21 13.53
C LEU A 8 7.69 27.03 13.65
N LEU A 9 7.19 25.84 13.30
CA LEU A 9 7.92 24.64 12.86
C LEU A 9 9.44 24.75 13.00
N ASP A 10 9.93 24.45 14.21
CA ASP A 10 11.35 24.40 14.52
C ASP A 10 12.03 23.39 13.57
N GLU A 11 12.96 23.92 12.78
CA GLU A 11 13.82 23.16 11.89
C GLU A 11 14.46 22.02 12.69
N ARG A 12 14.17 20.76 12.32
CA ARG A 12 14.81 19.55 12.86
C ARG A 12 16.28 19.47 12.43
N SER A 13 17.06 20.48 12.80
CA SER A 13 18.51 20.53 12.76
C SER A 13 18.99 20.55 14.20
N ARG A 14 19.47 19.40 14.69
CA ARG A 14 20.43 19.23 15.81
C ARG A 14 20.49 17.73 16.14
N ASP A 15 21.53 17.06 15.63
CA ASP A 15 22.18 15.84 16.19
C ASP A 15 23.17 15.19 15.20
N ALA A 16 23.40 15.75 14.00
CA ALA A 16 24.33 15.22 13.00
C ALA A 16 25.73 14.76 13.51
N PRO A 17 26.45 15.47 14.41
CA PRO A 17 27.82 15.10 14.75
C PRO A 17 27.95 13.87 15.67
N THR A 18 26.93 13.48 16.43
CA THR A 18 26.95 12.29 17.33
C THR A 18 26.43 11.02 16.67
N LEU A 19 25.83 11.15 15.48
CA LEU A 19 25.17 10.06 14.79
C LEU A 19 26.13 9.14 14.03
N LEU A 20 27.19 9.69 13.44
CA LEU A 20 28.14 8.89 12.67
C LEU A 20 28.90 7.86 13.55
N PRO A 21 29.46 8.23 14.72
CA PRO A 21 30.13 7.27 15.59
C PRO A 21 29.16 6.24 16.18
N SER A 22 27.94 6.68 16.52
CA SER A 22 26.89 5.79 17.05
C SER A 22 26.45 4.77 16.00
N LEU A 23 26.23 5.20 14.75
CA LEU A 23 25.93 4.31 13.64
C LEU A 23 27.09 3.35 13.39
N GLN A 24 28.33 3.83 13.32
CA GLN A 24 29.50 2.97 13.13
C GLN A 24 29.60 1.86 14.19
N ASN A 25 29.38 2.20 15.47
CA ASN A 25 29.36 1.21 16.55
C ASN A 25 28.24 0.17 16.35
N LEU A 26 27.02 0.61 16.01
CA LEU A 26 25.90 -0.30 15.73
C LEU A 26 26.17 -1.19 14.53
N LEU A 27 26.80 -0.67 13.47
CA LEU A 27 27.21 -1.46 12.33
C LEU A 27 28.26 -2.50 12.74
N GLN A 28 29.24 -2.15 13.57
CA GLN A 28 30.22 -3.12 14.09
C GLN A 28 29.56 -4.23 14.91
N LEU A 29 28.70 -3.87 15.87
CA LEU A 29 27.95 -4.84 16.68
C LEU A 29 27.10 -5.77 15.80
N SER A 30 26.50 -5.25 14.73
CA SER A 30 25.73 -6.07 13.82
C SER A 30 26.56 -7.22 13.24
N HIS A 31 27.86 -7.02 13.02
CA HIS A 31 28.78 -7.99 12.43
C HIS A 31 29.38 -8.96 13.46
N SER A 32 29.01 -8.83 14.74
CA SER A 32 29.40 -9.78 15.77
C SER A 32 28.86 -11.19 15.48
N GLY A 33 29.61 -12.20 15.93
CA GLY A 33 29.15 -13.59 15.97
C GLY A 33 28.20 -13.85 17.14
N ASP A 34 28.12 -12.93 18.11
CA ASP A 34 27.21 -13.01 19.24
C ASP A 34 25.80 -12.53 18.83
N THR A 35 24.78 -13.30 19.19
CA THR A 35 23.38 -12.97 18.89
C THR A 35 22.91 -11.79 19.74
N ASP A 36 23.39 -11.63 20.97
CA ASP A 36 22.99 -10.52 21.85
C ASP A 36 23.48 -9.18 21.28
N ASP A 37 24.71 -9.15 20.76
CA ASP A 37 25.25 -7.99 20.04
C ASP A 37 24.43 -7.66 18.78
N GLN A 38 24.01 -8.68 18.02
CA GLN A 38 23.18 -8.49 16.84
C GLN A 38 21.79 -7.95 17.20
N VAL A 39 21.19 -8.42 18.31
CA VAL A 39 19.91 -7.91 18.82
C VAL A 39 20.07 -6.45 19.24
N GLN A 40 21.12 -6.13 20.00
CA GLN A 40 21.42 -4.76 20.40
C GLN A 40 21.62 -3.85 19.19
N ALA A 41 22.35 -4.31 18.18
CA ALA A 41 22.55 -3.59 16.94
C ALA A 41 21.21 -3.34 16.21
N ALA A 42 20.40 -4.38 16.00
CA ALA A 42 19.13 -4.26 15.29
C ALA A 42 18.15 -3.32 16.02
N MET A 43 18.07 -3.41 17.34
CA MET A 43 17.26 -2.51 18.17
C MET A 43 17.75 -1.06 18.09
N GLY A 44 19.07 -0.85 18.21
CA GLY A 44 19.70 0.46 18.15
C GLY A 44 19.51 1.13 16.79
N ILE A 45 19.71 0.38 15.70
CA ILE A 45 19.45 0.84 14.34
C ILE A 45 17.96 1.22 14.19
N SER A 46 17.05 0.36 14.64
CA SER A 46 15.60 0.62 14.56
C SER A 46 15.19 1.87 15.33
N ALA A 47 15.79 2.13 16.49
CA ALA A 47 15.55 3.35 17.27
C ALA A 47 16.12 4.59 16.57
N MET A 48 17.31 4.47 15.97
CA MET A 48 17.99 5.56 15.28
C MET A 48 17.22 6.00 14.03
N VAL A 49 16.85 5.07 13.13
CA VAL A 49 16.15 5.41 11.87
C VAL A 49 14.75 6.02 12.09
N LYS A 50 14.14 5.80 13.27
CA LYS A 50 12.88 6.47 13.66
C LYS A 50 13.06 7.95 13.99
N ARG A 51 14.23 8.33 14.48
CA ARG A 51 14.50 9.66 15.03
C ARG A 51 15.27 10.53 14.04
N VAL A 52 16.03 9.89 13.15
CA VAL A 52 17.06 10.52 12.35
C VAL A 52 16.77 10.28 10.89
N ARG A 53 16.80 11.35 10.10
CA ARG A 53 16.79 11.23 8.64
C ARG A 53 18.15 10.70 8.19
N ILE A 54 18.15 9.57 7.49
CA ILE A 54 19.38 8.97 6.95
C ILE A 54 19.70 9.61 5.62
N GLU A 55 20.91 10.17 5.51
CA GLU A 55 21.43 10.70 4.25
C GLU A 55 21.65 9.57 3.23
N PRO A 56 21.38 9.80 1.93
CA PRO A 56 21.60 8.80 0.88
C PRO A 56 23.00 8.18 0.87
N SER A 57 24.04 8.96 1.22
CA SER A 57 25.43 8.47 1.29
C SER A 57 25.65 7.40 2.36
N SER A 58 24.88 7.41 3.44
CA SER A 58 24.96 6.44 4.54
C SER A 58 24.02 5.24 4.33
N PHE A 59 23.15 5.32 3.33
CA PHE A 59 22.13 4.31 3.09
C PHE A 59 22.71 2.98 2.59
N GLY A 60 23.72 3.00 1.73
CA GLY A 60 24.34 1.78 1.18
C GLY A 60 24.87 0.81 2.26
N PRO A 61 25.80 1.24 3.14
CA PRO A 61 26.30 0.41 4.23
C PRO A 61 25.20 -0.08 5.19
N LEU A 62 24.22 0.78 5.46
CA LEU A 62 23.08 0.45 6.31
C LEU A 62 22.19 -0.61 5.66
N CYS A 63 21.88 -0.49 4.37
CA CYS A 63 21.12 -1.48 3.62
C CYS A 63 21.83 -2.84 3.61
N HIS A 64 23.13 -2.88 3.31
CA HIS A 64 23.89 -4.12 3.33
C HIS A 64 23.82 -4.81 4.70
N THR A 65 23.94 -4.03 5.77
CA THR A 65 23.83 -4.52 7.14
C THR A 65 22.43 -5.06 7.45
N LEU A 66 21.39 -4.32 7.10
CA LEU A 66 20.00 -4.74 7.31
C LEU A 66 19.65 -5.98 6.50
N SER A 67 20.13 -6.10 5.26
CA SER A 67 19.98 -7.31 4.43
C SER A 67 20.52 -8.54 5.15
N ARG A 68 21.73 -8.44 5.72
CA ARG A 68 22.31 -9.56 6.48
C ARG A 68 21.52 -9.87 7.74
N LEU A 69 21.10 -8.86 8.49
CA LEU A 69 20.36 -9.06 9.74
C LEU A 69 18.96 -9.64 9.51
N VAL A 70 18.27 -9.29 8.42
CA VAL A 70 16.98 -9.89 8.05
C VAL A 70 17.10 -11.38 7.72
N ALA A 71 18.28 -11.83 7.28
CA ALA A 71 18.58 -13.25 7.08
C ALA A 71 19.05 -13.98 8.35
N SER A 72 19.12 -13.32 9.51
CA SER A 72 19.45 -13.96 10.80
C SER A 72 18.45 -15.05 11.14
N GLU A 73 18.85 -16.04 11.96
CA GLU A 73 17.98 -17.06 12.54
C GLU A 73 17.22 -16.54 13.77
N HIS A 74 17.66 -15.44 14.38
CA HIS A 74 17.04 -14.88 15.57
C HIS A 74 15.85 -13.95 15.25
N GLN A 75 14.67 -14.26 15.80
CA GLN A 75 13.42 -13.58 15.49
C GLN A 75 13.47 -12.06 15.76
N ALA A 76 14.01 -11.65 16.91
CA ALA A 76 14.09 -10.23 17.25
C ALA A 76 14.97 -9.46 16.26
N VAL A 77 16.09 -10.06 15.81
CA VAL A 77 17.00 -9.44 14.85
C VAL A 77 16.27 -9.19 13.54
N VAL A 78 15.55 -10.21 13.03
CA VAL A 78 14.75 -10.10 11.81
C VAL A 78 13.66 -9.04 11.94
N ALA A 79 12.88 -9.07 13.02
CA ALA A 79 11.77 -8.14 13.22
C ALA A 79 12.24 -6.67 13.30
N TYR A 80 13.30 -6.38 14.07
CA TYR A 80 13.84 -5.02 14.17
C TYR A 80 14.51 -4.55 12.88
N SER A 81 15.20 -5.45 12.15
CA SER A 81 15.82 -5.08 10.87
C SER A 81 14.78 -4.87 9.77
N ALA A 82 13.77 -5.74 9.64
CA ALA A 82 12.66 -5.54 8.70
C ALA A 82 11.89 -4.24 9.01
N ARG A 83 11.67 -3.94 10.29
CA ARG A 83 11.09 -2.64 10.71
C ARG A 83 11.96 -1.46 10.29
N SER A 84 13.27 -1.57 10.43
CA SER A 84 14.20 -0.51 10.05
C SER A 84 14.16 -0.27 8.54
N ILE A 85 14.15 -1.34 7.74
CA ILE A 85 13.95 -1.27 6.29
C ILE A 85 12.63 -0.56 5.98
N LYS A 86 11.52 -1.00 6.59
CA LYS A 86 10.20 -0.37 6.39
C LYS A 86 10.26 1.14 6.58
N ILE A 87 10.89 1.61 7.66
CA ILE A 87 10.98 3.06 7.95
C ILE A 87 11.83 3.79 6.93
N LEU A 88 12.97 3.23 6.54
CA LEU A 88 13.88 3.86 5.58
C LEU A 88 13.23 3.99 4.19
N VAL A 89 12.55 2.95 3.74
CA VAL A 89 11.95 2.91 2.39
C VAL A 89 10.63 3.67 2.27
N VAL A 90 10.18 4.32 3.36
CA VAL A 90 9.15 5.37 3.29
C VAL A 90 9.69 6.59 2.54
N ASP A 91 10.98 6.91 2.67
CA ASP A 91 11.61 7.98 1.91
C ASP A 91 11.67 7.58 0.41
N ASP A 92 10.97 8.35 -0.43
CA ASP A 92 10.88 8.13 -1.87
C ASP A 92 12.28 8.15 -2.54
N ALA A 93 13.27 8.85 -1.96
CA ALA A 93 14.64 8.89 -2.49
C ALA A 93 15.46 7.63 -2.14
N LEU A 94 15.12 6.93 -1.06
CA LEU A 94 15.83 5.74 -0.59
C LEU A 94 15.20 4.45 -1.13
N ARG A 95 13.90 4.46 -1.46
CA ARG A 95 13.19 3.25 -1.91
C ARG A 95 13.81 2.61 -3.17
N PRO A 96 14.13 3.35 -4.25
CA PRO A 96 14.80 2.76 -5.43
C PRO A 96 16.18 2.19 -5.10
N GLN A 97 16.93 2.86 -4.23
CA GLN A 97 18.23 2.38 -3.76
C GLN A 97 18.09 1.06 -2.98
N ALA A 98 17.01 0.89 -2.22
CA ALA A 98 16.74 -0.34 -1.48
C ALA A 98 16.48 -1.52 -2.45
N ALA A 99 15.70 -1.27 -3.50
CA ALA A 99 15.45 -2.24 -4.55
C ALA A 99 16.76 -2.63 -5.26
N ALA A 100 17.58 -1.65 -5.64
CA ALA A 100 18.90 -1.88 -6.25
C ALA A 100 19.86 -2.66 -5.33
N ALA A 101 19.75 -2.48 -4.01
CA ALA A 101 20.53 -3.21 -3.02
C ALA A 101 20.03 -4.65 -2.75
N GLY A 102 18.99 -5.11 -3.47
CA GLY A 102 18.47 -6.48 -3.35
C GLY A 102 17.57 -6.72 -2.13
N ILE A 103 17.12 -5.66 -1.45
CA ILE A 103 16.25 -5.77 -0.27
C ILE A 103 14.98 -6.60 -0.54
N PRO A 104 14.26 -6.44 -1.67
CA PRO A 104 13.09 -7.26 -1.96
C PRO A 104 13.39 -8.76 -1.96
N SER A 105 14.54 -9.18 -2.50
CA SER A 105 14.95 -10.59 -2.55
C SER A 105 15.22 -11.16 -1.16
N VAL A 106 15.85 -10.36 -0.29
CA VAL A 106 16.13 -10.75 1.09
C VAL A 106 14.84 -10.87 1.89
N LEU A 107 13.92 -9.91 1.72
CA LEU A 107 12.60 -9.94 2.35
C LEU A 107 11.74 -11.12 1.85
N ALA A 108 11.79 -11.43 0.55
CA ALA A 108 11.10 -12.60 -0.03
C ALA A 108 11.60 -13.91 0.59
N THR A 109 12.92 -14.03 0.76
CA THR A 109 13.52 -15.21 1.40
C THR A 109 13.12 -15.29 2.87
N ALA A 110 13.20 -14.18 3.61
CA ALA A 110 12.80 -14.13 5.01
C ALA A 110 11.29 -14.42 5.18
N LEU A 111 10.44 -13.97 4.25
CA LEU A 111 9.00 -14.26 4.28
C LEU A 111 8.72 -15.77 4.24
N LYS A 112 9.45 -16.50 3.38
CA LYS A 112 9.33 -17.97 3.25
C LYS A 112 9.92 -18.72 4.44
N VAL A 113 11.05 -18.27 4.98
CA VAL A 113 11.71 -18.94 6.12
C VAL A 113 10.97 -18.72 7.44
N ARG A 114 10.22 -17.62 7.57
CA ARG A 114 9.56 -17.21 8.83
C ARG A 114 8.08 -17.56 8.91
N GLU A 115 7.66 -18.60 8.20
CA GLU A 115 6.29 -19.12 8.32
C GLU A 115 5.94 -19.41 9.80
N GLY A 116 4.83 -18.84 10.26
CA GLY A 116 4.34 -18.98 11.64
C GLY A 116 4.80 -17.92 12.64
N ASP A 117 5.85 -17.14 12.36
CA ASP A 117 6.26 -16.03 13.23
C ASP A 117 5.52 -14.73 12.86
N THR A 118 4.38 -14.53 13.50
CA THR A 118 3.51 -13.36 13.25
C THR A 118 4.26 -12.03 13.42
N ALA A 119 5.16 -11.92 14.39
CA ALA A 119 5.86 -10.66 14.68
C ALA A 119 6.87 -10.32 13.56
N CYS A 120 7.63 -11.32 13.10
CA CYS A 120 8.53 -11.15 11.96
C CYS A 120 7.75 -10.89 10.67
N LEU A 121 6.73 -11.72 10.38
CA LEU A 121 5.92 -11.60 9.16
C LEU A 121 5.28 -10.21 9.05
N ARG A 122 4.78 -9.66 10.16
CA ARG A 122 4.21 -8.30 10.17
C ARG A 122 5.20 -7.24 9.69
N GLU A 123 6.44 -7.26 10.19
CA GLU A 123 7.43 -6.24 9.81
C GLU A 123 7.97 -6.47 8.40
N ILE A 124 8.13 -7.74 7.97
CA ILE A 124 8.52 -8.11 6.61
C ILE A 124 7.45 -7.65 5.60
N LEU A 125 6.18 -7.97 5.86
CA LEU A 125 5.06 -7.53 5.01
C LEU A 125 4.93 -6.01 5.00
N GLY A 126 5.16 -5.34 6.14
CA GLY A 126 5.16 -3.88 6.17
C GLY A 126 6.26 -3.26 5.30
N ALA A 127 7.45 -3.86 5.28
CA ALA A 127 8.54 -3.43 4.39
C ALA A 127 8.19 -3.67 2.91
N LEU A 128 7.70 -4.88 2.58
CA LEU A 128 7.26 -5.22 1.22
C LEU A 128 6.13 -4.32 0.73
N GLN A 129 5.15 -4.02 1.58
CA GLN A 129 4.05 -3.09 1.26
C GLN A 129 4.57 -1.72 0.86
N THR A 130 5.55 -1.20 1.62
CA THR A 130 6.13 0.12 1.37
C THR A 130 6.97 0.12 0.08
N LEU A 131 7.64 -0.99 -0.23
CA LEU A 131 8.32 -1.22 -1.52
C LEU A 131 7.36 -1.35 -2.72
N CYS A 132 6.05 -1.45 -2.50
CA CYS A 132 5.07 -1.49 -3.59
C CYS A 132 4.45 -0.11 -3.90
N TYR A 133 4.99 0.98 -3.35
CA TYR A 133 4.41 2.33 -3.53
C TYR A 133 4.71 2.98 -4.88
N ASP A 134 5.75 2.55 -5.59
CA ASP A 134 6.09 3.03 -6.93
C ASP A 134 6.41 1.90 -7.90
N MET A 135 6.38 2.25 -9.18
CA MET A 135 6.48 1.31 -10.29
C MET A 135 7.86 0.64 -10.38
N GLU A 136 8.93 1.35 -10.01
CA GLU A 136 10.29 0.82 -10.10
C GLU A 136 10.51 -0.27 -9.05
N THR A 137 10.06 -0.01 -7.82
CA THR A 137 10.30 -0.89 -6.67
C THR A 137 9.32 -2.06 -6.62
N VAL A 138 8.06 -1.87 -7.06
CA VAL A 138 7.08 -2.96 -7.13
C VAL A 138 7.51 -4.05 -8.11
N LEU A 139 8.17 -3.70 -9.22
CA LEU A 139 8.70 -4.66 -10.18
C LEU A 139 9.74 -5.59 -9.52
N SER A 140 10.58 -5.03 -8.65
CA SER A 140 11.56 -5.83 -7.89
C SER A 140 10.87 -6.79 -6.90
N VAL A 141 9.75 -6.37 -6.29
CA VAL A 141 8.95 -7.26 -5.41
C VAL A 141 8.31 -8.41 -6.19
N ILE A 142 7.81 -8.15 -7.41
CA ILE A 142 7.21 -9.17 -8.28
C ILE A 142 8.29 -10.17 -8.71
N THR A 143 9.40 -9.69 -9.25
CA THR A 143 10.46 -10.53 -9.85
C THR A 143 11.22 -11.38 -8.83
N THR A 144 11.21 -11.00 -7.55
CA THR A 144 11.83 -11.79 -6.47
C THR A 144 10.95 -12.92 -5.94
N GLY A 145 9.73 -13.08 -6.47
CA GLY A 145 8.80 -14.13 -6.07
C GLY A 145 8.21 -13.93 -4.68
N ALA A 146 8.29 -12.72 -4.11
CA ALA A 146 7.66 -12.40 -2.83
C ALA A 146 6.12 -12.48 -2.89
N LEU A 147 5.56 -12.17 -4.06
CA LEU A 147 4.12 -12.02 -4.25
C LEU A 147 3.34 -13.32 -3.98
N GLU A 148 3.87 -14.48 -4.40
CA GLU A 148 3.21 -15.77 -4.18
C GLU A 148 2.94 -16.01 -2.69
N SER A 149 3.97 -15.88 -1.85
CA SER A 149 3.86 -16.03 -0.40
C SER A 149 2.96 -14.97 0.24
N VAL A 150 2.94 -13.74 -0.29
CA VAL A 150 2.00 -12.70 0.15
C VAL A 150 0.55 -13.10 -0.17
N LEU A 151 0.28 -13.65 -1.35
CA LEU A 151 -1.06 -14.03 -1.76
C LEU A 151 -1.58 -15.26 -1.02
N GLU A 152 -0.72 -16.18 -0.60
CA GLU A 152 -1.11 -17.29 0.28
C GLU A 152 -1.62 -16.78 1.64
N LEU A 153 -1.01 -15.73 2.17
CA LEU A 153 -1.42 -15.10 3.42
C LEU A 153 -2.78 -14.39 3.34
N LEU A 154 -3.38 -14.23 2.15
CA LEU A 154 -4.78 -13.81 2.04
C LEU A 154 -5.75 -14.80 2.71
N SER A 155 -5.37 -16.08 2.83
CA SER A 155 -6.21 -17.11 3.45
C SER A 155 -5.95 -17.31 4.95
N THR A 156 -5.01 -16.55 5.54
CA THR A 156 -4.65 -16.73 6.95
C THR A 156 -5.80 -16.35 7.91
N SER A 157 -5.83 -16.99 9.08
CA SER A 157 -6.74 -16.63 10.18
C SER A 157 -6.28 -15.39 10.94
N ASN A 158 -5.00 -14.99 10.79
CA ASN A 158 -4.47 -13.79 11.40
C ASN A 158 -4.93 -12.54 10.63
N LEU A 159 -5.84 -11.77 11.23
CA LEU A 159 -6.43 -10.59 10.60
C LEU A 159 -5.40 -9.52 10.22
N GLU A 160 -4.35 -9.33 11.03
CA GLU A 160 -3.31 -8.33 10.74
C GLU A 160 -2.50 -8.71 9.49
N LEU A 161 -2.04 -9.96 9.42
CA LEU A 161 -1.29 -10.46 8.27
C LEU A 161 -2.16 -10.47 7.00
N LYS A 162 -3.45 -10.83 7.14
CA LYS A 162 -4.42 -10.78 6.05
C LYS A 162 -4.58 -9.36 5.50
N ILE A 163 -4.78 -8.37 6.37
CA ILE A 163 -4.93 -6.96 5.95
C ILE A 163 -3.65 -6.45 5.29
N LEU A 164 -2.46 -6.74 5.84
CA LEU A 164 -1.19 -6.35 5.24
C LEU A 164 -1.00 -6.98 3.85
N SER A 165 -1.35 -8.26 3.70
CA SER A 165 -1.25 -8.98 2.43
C SER A 165 -2.22 -8.42 1.38
N MET A 166 -3.45 -8.08 1.77
CA MET A 166 -4.39 -7.38 0.89
C MET A 166 -3.91 -5.97 0.53
N ALA A 167 -3.23 -5.28 1.44
CA ALA A 167 -2.71 -3.95 1.15
C ALA A 167 -1.53 -4.00 0.16
N ILE A 168 -0.66 -5.02 0.26
CA ILE A 168 0.36 -5.30 -0.75
C ILE A 168 -0.31 -5.61 -2.10
N ALA A 169 -1.31 -6.49 -2.11
CA ALA A 169 -2.09 -6.81 -3.30
C ALA A 169 -2.68 -5.55 -3.94
N ALA A 170 -3.32 -4.68 -3.17
CA ALA A 170 -3.89 -3.42 -3.65
C ALA A 170 -2.84 -2.50 -4.28
N ASN A 171 -1.65 -2.41 -3.68
CA ASN A 171 -0.54 -1.60 -4.19
C ASN A 171 0.03 -2.16 -5.49
N VAL A 172 0.25 -3.47 -5.58
CA VAL A 172 0.70 -4.13 -6.82
C VAL A 172 -0.34 -3.95 -7.94
N LEU A 173 -1.61 -4.17 -7.63
CA LEU A 173 -2.71 -4.01 -8.57
C LEU A 173 -2.94 -2.55 -9.00
N SER A 174 -2.40 -1.56 -8.28
CA SER A 174 -2.48 -0.16 -8.72
C SER A 174 -1.75 0.12 -10.03
N PHE A 175 -0.96 -0.85 -10.50
CA PHE A 175 -0.28 -0.85 -11.81
C PHE A 175 -0.84 -1.89 -12.78
N SER A 176 -2.09 -2.33 -12.58
CA SER A 176 -2.69 -3.43 -13.35
C SER A 176 -2.91 -3.12 -14.83
N ASP A 177 -3.11 -1.86 -15.18
CA ASP A 177 -3.35 -1.36 -16.54
C ASP A 177 -2.07 -0.88 -17.24
N SER A 178 -0.94 -0.93 -16.54
CA SER A 178 0.35 -0.43 -17.01
C SER A 178 1.41 -1.52 -16.85
N LEU A 179 2.05 -1.61 -15.68
CA LEU A 179 3.15 -2.55 -15.43
C LEU A 179 2.73 -4.01 -15.63
N LEU A 180 1.59 -4.42 -15.06
CA LEU A 180 1.24 -5.84 -15.01
C LEU A 180 0.81 -6.42 -16.37
N THR A 181 0.58 -5.58 -17.37
CA THR A 181 0.29 -6.03 -18.75
C THR A 181 1.44 -6.85 -19.36
N ALA A 182 2.66 -6.66 -18.88
CA ALA A 182 3.85 -7.41 -19.29
C ALA A 182 4.19 -8.60 -18.35
N HIS A 183 3.37 -8.86 -17.31
CA HIS A 183 3.63 -9.86 -16.28
C HIS A 183 2.43 -10.80 -16.12
N GLU A 184 2.18 -11.65 -17.13
CA GLU A 184 1.04 -12.58 -17.16
C GLU A 184 0.98 -13.51 -15.94
N GLU A 185 2.12 -14.00 -15.47
CA GLU A 185 2.20 -14.86 -14.26
C GLU A 185 1.64 -14.15 -13.01
N CYS A 186 1.87 -12.83 -12.89
CA CYS A 186 1.33 -12.02 -11.80
C CYS A 186 -0.19 -11.87 -11.92
N ILE A 187 -0.68 -11.63 -13.13
CA ILE A 187 -2.13 -11.58 -13.42
C ILE A 187 -2.80 -12.91 -13.10
N ASP A 188 -2.20 -14.03 -13.50
CA ASP A 188 -2.73 -15.37 -13.22
C ASP A 188 -2.77 -15.64 -11.71
N ALA A 189 -1.72 -15.28 -10.97
CA ALA A 189 -1.70 -15.41 -9.51
C ALA A 189 -2.83 -14.61 -8.84
N PHE A 190 -3.08 -13.37 -9.28
CA PHE A 190 -4.21 -12.57 -8.78
C PHE A 190 -5.57 -13.12 -9.20
N ARG A 191 -5.71 -13.62 -10.44
CA ARG A 191 -6.94 -14.23 -10.95
C ARG A 191 -7.35 -15.42 -10.07
N ASP A 192 -6.39 -16.26 -9.72
CA ASP A 192 -6.62 -17.47 -8.94
C ASP A 192 -6.90 -17.18 -7.46
N ARG A 193 -6.56 -15.97 -7.00
CA ARG A 193 -6.79 -15.49 -5.62
C ARG A 193 -7.90 -14.43 -5.52
N MET A 194 -8.57 -14.11 -6.62
CA MET A 194 -9.61 -13.07 -6.67
C MET A 194 -10.76 -13.33 -5.69
N GLU A 195 -11.11 -14.59 -5.46
CA GLU A 195 -12.16 -14.94 -4.49
C GLU A 195 -11.78 -14.52 -3.06
N ALA A 196 -10.54 -14.79 -2.64
CA ALA A 196 -10.03 -14.39 -1.33
C ALA A 196 -10.00 -12.86 -1.16
N LEU A 197 -9.78 -12.10 -2.24
CA LEU A 197 -9.88 -10.64 -2.23
C LEU A 197 -11.33 -10.14 -2.14
N LEU A 198 -12.30 -10.90 -2.65
CA LEU A 198 -13.72 -10.53 -2.60
C LEU A 198 -14.41 -10.94 -1.30
N ASP A 199 -13.92 -11.97 -0.62
CA ASP A 199 -14.56 -12.52 0.58
C ASP A 199 -14.80 -11.48 1.70
N PRO A 200 -13.86 -10.57 2.01
CA PRO A 200 -14.12 -9.52 2.99
C PRO A 200 -15.29 -8.60 2.59
N VAL A 201 -15.43 -8.32 1.29
CA VAL A 201 -16.50 -7.46 0.75
C VAL A 201 -17.85 -8.18 0.84
N LYS A 202 -17.89 -9.49 0.61
CA LYS A 202 -19.09 -10.33 0.75
C LYS A 202 -19.51 -10.50 2.23
N SER A 203 -18.54 -10.59 3.13
CA SER A 203 -18.73 -10.93 4.53
C SER A 203 -19.33 -9.78 5.34
N HIS A 204 -20.45 -10.07 6.02
CA HIS A 204 -21.05 -9.14 6.98
C HIS A 204 -20.27 -9.10 8.31
N ARG A 205 -19.37 -10.07 8.53
CA ARG A 205 -18.54 -10.17 9.74
C ARG A 205 -17.21 -9.42 9.63
N SER A 206 -16.75 -9.12 8.42
CA SER A 206 -15.54 -8.34 8.20
C SER A 206 -15.66 -6.96 8.80
N ASN A 207 -14.56 -6.45 9.36
CA ASN A 207 -14.54 -5.07 9.82
C ASN A 207 -14.43 -4.10 8.64
N ASP A 208 -14.68 -2.81 8.88
CA ASP A 208 -14.69 -1.81 7.81
C ASP A 208 -13.30 -1.68 7.13
N MET A 209 -12.21 -1.84 7.89
CA MET A 209 -10.84 -1.76 7.36
C MET A 209 -10.53 -2.88 6.37
N GLU A 210 -10.83 -4.13 6.75
CA GLU A 210 -10.64 -5.32 5.91
C GLU A 210 -11.42 -5.17 4.60
N ARG A 211 -12.67 -4.68 4.67
CA ARG A 211 -13.50 -4.37 3.50
C ARG A 211 -12.93 -3.27 2.62
N ASP A 212 -12.43 -2.19 3.22
CA ASP A 212 -11.94 -1.03 2.46
C ASP A 212 -10.68 -1.36 1.66
N VAL A 213 -9.76 -2.13 2.26
CA VAL A 213 -8.55 -2.59 1.56
C VAL A 213 -8.91 -3.60 0.46
N ALA A 214 -9.86 -4.52 0.72
CA ALA A 214 -10.37 -5.45 -0.28
C ALA A 214 -11.05 -4.73 -1.46
N LEU A 215 -11.86 -3.70 -1.18
CA LEU A 215 -12.48 -2.86 -2.20
C LEU A 215 -11.44 -2.09 -3.03
N ALA A 216 -10.38 -1.59 -2.40
CA ALA A 216 -9.28 -0.93 -3.10
C ALA A 216 -8.54 -1.92 -4.01
N ALA A 217 -8.22 -3.12 -3.53
CA ALA A 217 -7.61 -4.17 -4.34
C ALA A 217 -8.49 -4.54 -5.53
N LEU A 218 -9.80 -4.72 -5.31
CA LEU A 218 -10.76 -5.00 -6.38
C LEU A 218 -10.82 -3.87 -7.42
N ALA A 219 -10.93 -2.61 -6.97
CA ALA A 219 -10.99 -1.46 -7.87
C ALA A 219 -9.76 -1.35 -8.78
N ASN A 220 -8.59 -1.61 -8.20
CA ASN A 220 -7.31 -1.63 -8.89
C ASN A 220 -7.22 -2.83 -9.84
N ALA A 221 -7.68 -4.02 -9.43
CA ALA A 221 -7.75 -5.19 -10.30
C ALA A 221 -8.65 -4.97 -11.53
N CYS A 222 -9.75 -4.24 -11.38
CA CYS A 222 -10.65 -3.93 -12.49
C CYS A 222 -10.02 -3.04 -13.59
N GLY A 223 -8.79 -2.53 -13.39
CA GLY A 223 -8.01 -1.89 -14.46
C GLY A 223 -7.49 -2.87 -15.51
N HIS A 224 -7.38 -4.16 -15.18
CA HIS A 224 -6.92 -5.19 -16.11
C HIS A 224 -8.07 -6.10 -16.56
N ARG A 225 -8.19 -6.31 -17.87
CA ARG A 225 -9.33 -7.04 -18.48
C ARG A 225 -9.54 -8.43 -17.88
N VAL A 226 -8.49 -9.25 -17.79
CA VAL A 226 -8.58 -10.64 -17.27
C VAL A 226 -9.05 -10.68 -15.81
N LEU A 227 -8.60 -9.72 -15.00
CA LEU A 227 -8.96 -9.65 -13.59
C LEU A 227 -10.39 -9.11 -13.42
N ALA A 228 -10.79 -8.14 -14.25
CA ALA A 228 -12.16 -7.64 -14.32
C ALA A 228 -13.14 -8.75 -14.72
N GLU A 229 -12.84 -9.53 -15.77
CA GLU A 229 -13.63 -10.68 -16.19
C GLU A 229 -13.77 -11.71 -15.06
N ARG A 230 -12.68 -12.02 -14.35
CA ARG A 230 -12.72 -12.92 -13.20
C ARG A 230 -13.57 -12.37 -12.05
N ALA A 231 -13.46 -11.07 -11.75
CA ALA A 231 -14.28 -10.43 -10.73
C ALA A 231 -15.77 -10.45 -11.09
N MET A 232 -16.12 -10.20 -12.36
CA MET A 232 -17.50 -10.32 -12.86
C MET A 232 -18.03 -11.74 -12.69
N TYR A 233 -17.25 -12.75 -13.08
CA TYR A 233 -17.61 -14.16 -12.90
C TYR A 233 -17.91 -14.52 -11.44
N LEU A 234 -17.23 -13.88 -10.49
CA LEU A 234 -17.44 -14.06 -9.04
C LEU A 234 -18.55 -13.16 -8.44
N GLY A 235 -19.33 -12.47 -9.28
CA GLY A 235 -20.47 -11.65 -8.84
C GLY A 235 -20.10 -10.28 -8.26
N ALA A 236 -18.96 -9.71 -8.66
CA ALA A 236 -18.51 -8.43 -8.12
C ALA A 236 -19.47 -7.26 -8.43
N ILE A 237 -20.19 -7.29 -9.57
CA ILE A 237 -21.10 -6.21 -9.97
C ILE A 237 -22.26 -6.07 -8.97
N GLU A 238 -22.97 -7.16 -8.69
CA GLU A 238 -24.10 -7.19 -7.76
C GLU A 238 -23.65 -6.82 -6.34
N LEU A 239 -22.46 -7.31 -5.96
CA LEU A 239 -21.84 -7.02 -4.67
C LEU A 239 -21.56 -5.51 -4.52
N LEU A 240 -20.91 -4.90 -5.52
CA LEU A 240 -20.58 -3.47 -5.53
C LEU A 240 -21.84 -2.60 -5.56
N ARG A 241 -22.87 -2.97 -6.31
CA ARG A 241 -24.18 -2.27 -6.29
C ARG A 241 -24.81 -2.30 -4.90
N LYS A 242 -24.74 -3.44 -4.19
CA LYS A 242 -25.21 -3.56 -2.80
C LYS A 242 -24.41 -2.68 -1.85
N VAL A 243 -23.07 -2.66 -1.98
CA VAL A 243 -22.20 -1.78 -1.18
C VAL A 243 -22.56 -0.30 -1.43
N LEU A 244 -22.68 0.12 -2.69
CA LEU A 244 -23.03 1.50 -3.06
C LEU A 244 -24.36 1.94 -2.46
N LYS A 245 -25.39 1.10 -2.54
CA LYS A 245 -26.71 1.37 -1.94
C LYS A 245 -26.62 1.55 -0.43
N ASN A 246 -25.83 0.71 0.25
CA ASN A 246 -25.63 0.80 1.69
C ASN A 246 -24.81 2.03 2.10
N SER A 247 -23.81 2.41 1.31
CA SER A 247 -22.95 3.58 1.56
C SER A 247 -23.70 4.89 1.34
N ARG A 248 -24.56 5.01 0.32
CA ARG A 248 -25.38 6.22 0.11
C ARG A 248 -26.31 6.52 1.29
N ASN A 249 -26.80 5.48 1.97
CA ASN A 249 -27.61 5.63 3.18
C ASN A 249 -26.79 6.10 4.40
N ARG A 250 -25.46 6.09 4.29
CA ARG A 250 -24.50 6.57 5.29
C ARG A 250 -23.74 7.76 4.71
N ILE A 251 -24.35 8.94 4.79
CA ILE A 251 -23.92 10.25 4.22
C ILE A 251 -22.42 10.61 4.36
N LEU A 252 -21.65 9.89 5.19
CA LEU A 252 -20.25 10.15 5.52
C LEU A 252 -19.21 9.33 4.75
N ASP A 253 -19.57 8.60 3.68
CA ASP A 253 -18.67 7.64 3.03
C ASP A 253 -18.38 7.91 1.53
N VAL A 254 -17.92 9.12 1.23
CA VAL A 254 -17.62 9.60 -0.14
C VAL A 254 -16.48 8.79 -0.78
N ALA A 255 -15.44 8.46 -0.02
CA ALA A 255 -14.28 7.73 -0.56
C ALA A 255 -14.66 6.32 -1.02
N ARG A 256 -15.37 5.55 -0.18
CA ARG A 256 -15.87 4.21 -0.55
C ARG A 256 -16.82 4.28 -1.73
N THR A 257 -17.69 5.30 -1.76
CA THR A 257 -18.62 5.53 -2.89
C THR A 257 -17.86 5.74 -4.20
N ASN A 258 -16.77 6.52 -4.19
CA ASN A 258 -15.95 6.76 -5.37
C ASN A 258 -15.23 5.49 -5.84
N VAL A 259 -14.62 4.74 -4.91
CA VAL A 259 -13.93 3.46 -5.22
C VAL A 259 -14.90 2.47 -5.86
N VAL A 260 -16.08 2.31 -5.27
CA VAL A 260 -17.12 1.41 -5.77
C VAL A 260 -17.66 1.85 -7.13
N SER A 261 -17.89 3.15 -7.31
CA SER A 261 -18.39 3.70 -8.59
C SER A 261 -17.35 3.54 -9.70
N ALA A 262 -16.07 3.81 -9.43
CA ALA A 262 -14.98 3.60 -10.39
C ALA A 262 -14.85 2.12 -10.79
N SER A 263 -14.98 1.21 -9.81
CA SER A 263 -14.96 -0.23 -10.04
C SER A 263 -16.09 -0.68 -10.95
N LEU A 264 -17.33 -0.24 -10.66
CA LEU A 264 -18.50 -0.56 -11.48
C LEU A 264 -18.35 -0.07 -12.92
N THR A 265 -17.93 1.19 -13.11
CA THR A 265 -17.69 1.75 -14.45
C THR A 265 -16.69 0.91 -15.25
N ARG A 266 -15.62 0.42 -14.61
CA ARG A 266 -14.62 -0.42 -15.28
C ARG A 266 -15.16 -1.81 -15.62
N LEU A 267 -15.82 -2.46 -14.66
CA LEU A 267 -16.45 -3.77 -14.90
C LEU A 267 -17.47 -3.69 -16.04
N GLU A 268 -18.31 -2.66 -16.05
CA GLU A 268 -19.30 -2.44 -17.11
C GLU A 268 -18.63 -2.20 -18.46
N ARG A 269 -17.55 -1.41 -18.54
CA ARG A 269 -16.76 -1.24 -19.77
C ARG A 269 -16.20 -2.57 -20.32
N HIS A 270 -15.77 -3.46 -19.44
CA HIS A 270 -15.28 -4.79 -19.85
C HIS A 270 -16.41 -5.77 -20.20
N GLY A 271 -17.57 -5.65 -19.54
CA GLY A 271 -18.75 -6.50 -19.77
C GLY A 271 -19.45 -6.25 -21.10
N PHE A 272 -19.31 -5.07 -21.70
CA PHE A 272 -19.93 -4.73 -23.00
C PHE A 272 -19.30 -5.41 -24.23
N ILE A 273 -18.29 -6.28 -24.07
CA ILE A 273 -17.67 -7.02 -25.19
C ILE A 273 -18.18 -8.48 -25.27
N ALA A 274 -18.88 -8.99 -24.25
CA ALA A 274 -19.36 -10.37 -24.22
C ALA A 274 -20.87 -10.46 -23.96
N GLY A 275 -21.68 -10.20 -24.99
CA GLY A 275 -23.11 -10.56 -24.99
C GLY A 275 -24.04 -9.42 -25.35
N GLY A 276 -24.28 -9.26 -26.66
CA GLY A 276 -25.33 -8.40 -27.17
C GLY A 276 -25.30 -8.34 -28.67
N ASP A 277 -25.90 -9.35 -29.32
CA ASP A 277 -26.48 -9.17 -30.65
C ASP A 277 -27.44 -7.97 -30.57
N VAL A 278 -26.99 -6.81 -31.01
CA VAL A 278 -27.86 -5.70 -31.36
C VAL A 278 -27.92 -5.73 -32.87
N GLU A 279 -29.06 -6.18 -33.38
CA GLU A 279 -29.44 -6.06 -34.77
C GLU A 279 -29.06 -4.67 -35.30
N ALA A 280 -28.26 -4.67 -36.36
CA ALA A 280 -27.85 -3.46 -37.06
C ALA A 280 -29.07 -2.82 -37.75
N GLY A 281 -29.82 -2.04 -36.97
CA GLY A 281 -30.69 -0.99 -37.48
C GLY A 281 -29.81 0.22 -37.82
N GLY A 282 -29.70 0.50 -39.12
CA GLY A 282 -28.87 1.57 -39.67
C GLY A 282 -29.17 2.95 -39.08
N GLY A 283 -28.11 3.73 -38.89
CA GLY A 283 -28.16 5.12 -38.48
C GLY A 283 -26.79 5.77 -38.57
N SER A 284 -26.49 6.32 -39.74
CA SER A 284 -25.35 7.21 -39.98
C SER A 284 -25.37 8.41 -39.03
N GLY A 285 -24.27 8.63 -38.30
CA GLY A 285 -24.06 9.81 -37.47
C GLY A 285 -22.57 10.04 -37.22
N GLU A 286 -22.03 11.02 -37.91
CA GLU A 286 -20.66 11.51 -37.78
C GLU A 286 -20.37 12.14 -36.41
N GLY A 287 -19.17 11.93 -35.88
CA GLY A 287 -18.39 12.96 -35.19
C GLY A 287 -18.69 13.27 -33.71
N SER A 288 -17.87 12.73 -32.80
CA SER A 288 -17.08 13.56 -31.86
C SER A 288 -16.19 12.68 -30.98
N GLY A 289 -14.89 12.71 -31.28
CA GLY A 289 -13.85 12.24 -30.37
C GLY A 289 -13.73 13.19 -29.20
N GLY A 290 -14.45 12.90 -28.12
CA GLY A 290 -14.20 13.47 -26.80
C GLY A 290 -13.13 12.63 -26.10
N GLY A 291 -11.86 12.98 -26.31
CA GLY A 291 -10.77 12.48 -25.47
C GLY A 291 -11.03 12.89 -24.03
N LEU A 292 -11.42 11.94 -23.20
CA LEU A 292 -11.46 12.13 -21.76
C LEU A 292 -10.02 12.10 -21.26
N ASP A 293 -9.62 13.19 -20.61
CA ASP A 293 -8.28 13.44 -20.09
C ASP A 293 -7.71 12.24 -19.31
N ASP A 294 -6.57 11.77 -19.80
CA ASP A 294 -5.73 10.67 -19.31
C ASP A 294 -5.28 10.88 -17.84
N ASP A 295 -5.39 12.10 -17.30
CA ASP A 295 -5.02 12.45 -15.93
C ASP A 295 -6.04 12.03 -14.85
N SER A 296 -7.25 11.61 -15.26
CA SER A 296 -8.26 11.06 -14.33
C SER A 296 -7.94 9.62 -13.88
N LEU A 297 -6.91 9.00 -14.48
CA LEU A 297 -6.61 7.58 -14.36
C LEU A 297 -5.58 7.24 -13.29
N ARG A 298 -5.09 8.17 -12.46
CA ARG A 298 -4.11 7.83 -11.41
C ARG A 298 -4.78 7.17 -10.19
N PHE A 299 -4.54 5.86 -10.07
CA PHE A 299 -5.19 4.88 -9.20
C PHE A 299 -5.01 5.12 -7.69
N TYR A 300 -5.92 4.55 -6.91
CA TYR A 300 -5.91 4.52 -5.44
C TYR A 300 -4.63 3.86 -4.92
N ARG A 301 -3.57 4.66 -4.73
CA ARG A 301 -2.34 4.25 -4.04
C ARG A 301 -2.59 4.27 -2.54
N PHE A 302 -2.49 3.11 -1.92
CA PHE A 302 -2.63 3.00 -0.47
C PHE A 302 -1.27 3.28 0.19
N LYS A 303 -0.90 4.57 0.28
CA LYS A 303 0.16 5.02 1.19
C LYS A 303 -0.41 4.96 2.61
N TRP A 304 -0.29 3.81 3.28
CA TRP A 304 -0.67 3.67 4.68
C TRP A 304 0.47 4.18 5.56
N ASP A 305 0.19 5.15 6.42
CA ASP A 305 1.15 5.61 7.42
C ASP A 305 1.19 4.60 8.59
N THR A 306 1.90 3.49 8.37
CA THR A 306 2.08 2.41 9.37
C THR A 306 2.72 2.92 10.67
N HIS A 307 3.33 4.11 10.67
CA HIS A 307 3.95 4.72 11.84
C HIS A 307 2.91 5.19 12.88
N ARG A 308 1.70 5.60 12.45
CA ARG A 308 0.61 6.04 13.34
C ARG A 308 -0.23 4.91 13.92
N PHE A 309 -0.16 3.72 13.31
CA PHE A 309 -0.91 2.54 13.77
C PHE A 309 -0.19 1.81 14.91
N ILE A 310 1.14 1.86 14.95
CA ILE A 310 1.94 1.17 15.97
C ILE A 310 1.93 1.89 17.34
N SER A 311 1.63 3.20 17.39
CA SER A 311 1.48 3.93 18.66
C SER A 311 0.07 3.86 19.26
N ASP A 312 -0.96 3.62 18.44
CA ASP A 312 -2.35 3.89 18.82
C ASP A 312 -3.25 2.65 18.89
N TRP A 313 -2.72 1.44 18.72
CA TRP A 313 -3.51 0.20 18.87
C TRP A 313 -3.65 -0.23 20.34
N ALA A 314 -4.28 0.65 21.12
CA ALA A 314 -5.09 0.29 22.28
C ALA A 314 -6.57 0.18 21.81
N PRO A 315 -7.46 -0.54 22.50
CA PRO A 315 -8.82 -0.76 22.03
C PRO A 315 -9.65 0.53 22.17
N GLU A 316 -9.50 1.47 21.23
CA GLU A 316 -10.23 2.73 21.21
C GLU A 316 -11.45 2.66 20.28
N SER A 317 -12.55 3.22 20.76
CA SER A 317 -13.89 3.14 20.18
C SER A 317 -13.99 3.57 18.71
N SER A 318 -14.90 2.91 17.98
CA SER A 318 -15.16 3.06 16.53
C SER A 318 -15.45 4.49 16.02
N ALA A 319 -15.68 5.46 16.90
CA ALA A 319 -15.94 6.85 16.53
C ALA A 319 -14.63 7.66 16.32
N GLN A 320 -13.56 7.30 17.03
CA GLN A 320 -12.27 8.00 16.97
C GLN A 320 -11.45 7.55 15.74
N ALA A 321 -11.51 6.26 15.41
CA ALA A 321 -10.96 5.71 14.16
C ALA A 321 -11.56 6.40 12.92
N ARG A 322 -12.88 6.66 12.92
CA ARG A 322 -13.58 7.37 11.85
C ARG A 322 -13.12 8.82 11.66
N ARG A 323 -12.87 9.56 12.75
CA ARG A 323 -12.35 10.94 12.68
C ARG A 323 -10.88 11.02 12.22
N LYS A 324 -10.07 10.02 12.59
CA LYS A 324 -8.67 9.90 12.10
C LYS A 324 -8.66 9.61 10.59
N TRP A 325 -9.62 8.84 10.09
CA TRP A 325 -9.81 8.54 8.66
C TRP A 325 -10.18 9.76 7.81
N THR A 326 -11.09 10.62 8.30
CA THR A 326 -11.47 11.85 7.58
C THR A 326 -10.31 12.83 7.47
N ARG A 327 -9.49 12.96 8.53
CA ARG A 327 -8.28 13.79 8.48
C ARG A 327 -7.19 13.20 7.59
N PHE A 328 -7.06 11.87 7.53
CA PHE A 328 -6.08 11.21 6.67
C PHE A 328 -6.39 11.40 5.18
N LEU A 329 -7.65 11.26 4.77
CA LEU A 329 -8.08 11.52 3.40
C LEU A 329 -8.00 13.01 3.02
N VAL A 330 -8.33 13.91 3.95
CA VAL A 330 -8.22 15.36 3.72
C VAL A 330 -6.76 15.83 3.63
N HIS A 331 -5.82 15.16 4.31
CA HIS A 331 -4.38 15.49 4.25
C HIS A 331 -3.60 14.70 3.19
N ALA A 332 -4.16 13.65 2.59
CA ALA A 332 -3.59 12.98 1.42
C ALA A 332 -3.96 13.68 0.09
N ALA A 333 -4.98 14.56 0.11
CA ALA A 333 -5.42 15.34 -1.04
C ALA A 333 -4.43 16.37 -1.63
N PRO A 334 -3.47 16.98 -0.88
CA PRO A 334 -2.60 18.01 -1.46
C PRO A 334 -1.28 17.49 -2.04
N LEU A 335 -1.02 16.16 -2.07
CA LEU A 335 0.24 15.60 -2.59
C LEU A 335 0.19 15.13 -4.05
N TYR A 336 -0.90 15.38 -4.77
CA TYR A 336 -0.95 15.28 -6.23
C TYR A 336 -1.59 16.53 -6.83
N GLY A 337 -0.74 17.46 -7.30
CA GLY A 337 -1.03 18.35 -8.41
C GLY A 337 -2.28 19.22 -8.33
N LEU A 338 -2.07 20.45 -7.83
CA LEU A 338 -2.70 21.69 -8.30
C LEU A 338 -3.10 21.64 -9.79
N PHE A 339 -4.34 21.30 -10.15
CA PHE A 339 -5.00 21.73 -11.40
C PHE A 339 -6.52 21.41 -11.43
N PHE A 340 -7.26 21.56 -10.33
CA PHE A 340 -8.73 21.39 -10.40
C PHE A 340 -9.55 22.31 -9.48
N PHE A 341 -8.96 23.41 -9.02
CA PHE A 341 -9.64 24.35 -8.11
C PHE A 341 -10.47 25.48 -8.76
N PRO A 342 -10.34 25.87 -10.06
CA PRO A 342 -11.18 26.95 -10.59
C PRO A 342 -12.54 26.49 -11.13
N PHE A 343 -12.79 25.19 -11.35
CA PHE A 343 -14.06 24.72 -11.94
C PHE A 343 -15.20 24.60 -10.92
N LEU A 344 -14.88 24.36 -9.65
CA LEU A 344 -15.87 24.23 -8.57
C LEU A 344 -16.40 25.58 -8.06
N LEU A 345 -15.69 26.68 -8.27
CA LEU A 345 -16.17 28.02 -7.89
C LEU A 345 -17.16 28.61 -8.91
N LEU A 346 -17.11 28.18 -10.17
CA LEU A 346 -18.01 28.69 -11.22
C LEU A 346 -19.42 28.09 -11.11
N VAL A 347 -19.53 26.84 -10.66
CA VAL A 347 -20.82 26.17 -10.43
C VAL A 347 -21.51 26.67 -9.15
N TYR A 348 -20.74 27.20 -8.19
CA TYR A 348 -21.29 27.75 -6.94
C TYR A 348 -21.82 29.20 -7.09
N PHE A 349 -21.45 29.92 -8.15
CA PHE A 349 -21.92 31.29 -8.42
C PHE A 349 -23.01 31.40 -9.49
N LEU A 350 -23.39 30.27 -10.13
CA LEU A 350 -24.42 30.22 -11.17
C LEU A 350 -25.61 29.30 -10.81
N ALA A 351 -25.76 28.92 -9.54
CA ALA A 351 -26.89 28.16 -9.02
C ALA A 351 -27.67 28.92 -7.94
#